data_AF-A0AA41WNQ6-F1
#
_entry.id   AF-A0AA41WNQ6-F1
#
_cell.length_a   1.000
_cell.length_b   1.000
_cell.length_c   1.000
_cell.angle_alpha   90.00
_cell.angle_beta   90.00
_cell.angle_gamma   90.00
#
_symmetry.space_group_name_H-M   'P 1'
#
loop_
_entity.id
_entity.type
_entity.pdbx_description
1 polymer ?
#
loop_
_entity_poly.entity_id
_entity_poly.type
_entity_poly.pdbx_seq_one_letter_code
_entity_poly.pdbx_strand_id
1 'polypeptide(L)'
;MYELFNHGHQGLAMLSLLLTLGWAAVVLFAPRPSAGLGGMQRLFYIGAMAVTGLAGVSGLVLVALAMGAWLALLFPWLGLVAVAGHGFAGVRSRKALVAGNKSTAVVAVVVQILLLVAAYGLMTVKPF
;
A
#
# COMPACT_ATOMS: atom_id res chain seq x y z
N MET A 1 22.43 -0.77 -13.27
CA MET A 1 22.00 -0.26 -11.94
C MET A 1 20.53 0.14 -11.94
N TYR A 2 20.08 1.03 -12.82
CA TYR A 2 18.67 1.44 -12.91
C TYR A 2 17.68 0.27 -13.05
N GLU A 3 17.94 -0.68 -13.96
CA GLU A 3 17.05 -1.84 -14.18
C GLU A 3 16.88 -2.72 -12.93
N LEU A 4 17.97 -2.96 -12.18
CA LEU A 4 17.91 -3.73 -10.93
C LEU A 4 17.00 -3.04 -9.90
N PHE A 5 17.14 -1.72 -9.74
CA PHE A 5 16.25 -0.94 -8.87
C PHE A 5 14.81 -0.94 -9.37
N ASN A 6 14.59 -0.88 -10.68
CA ASN A 6 13.26 -0.90 -11.29
C ASN A 6 12.56 -2.23 -11.04
N HIS A 7 13.23 -3.37 -11.26
CA HIS A 7 12.67 -4.69 -10.94
C HIS A 7 12.42 -4.87 -9.44
N GLY A 8 13.33 -4.39 -8.58
CA GLY A 8 13.14 -4.39 -7.14
C GLY A 8 11.89 -3.60 -6.72
N HIS A 9 11.71 -2.41 -7.28
CA HIS A 9 10.52 -1.57 -7.05
C HIS A 9 9.23 -2.26 -7.52
N GLN A 10 9.22 -2.88 -8.70
CA GLN A 10 8.08 -3.64 -9.20
C GLN A 10 7.73 -4.82 -8.28
N GLY A 11 8.74 -5.53 -7.78
CA GLY A 11 8.56 -6.60 -6.79
C GLY A 11 7.95 -6.09 -5.49
N LEU A 12 8.42 -4.96 -4.96
CA LEU A 12 7.84 -4.32 -3.77
C LEU A 12 6.39 -3.88 -4.01
N ALA A 13 6.10 -3.29 -5.18
CA ALA A 13 4.74 -2.88 -5.53
C ALA A 13 3.80 -4.09 -5.57
N MET A 14 4.19 -5.18 -6.23
CA MET A 14 3.41 -6.42 -6.27
C MET A 14 3.21 -7.02 -4.88
N LEU A 15 4.28 -7.13 -4.08
CA LEU A 15 4.20 -7.67 -2.73
C LEU A 15 3.30 -6.82 -1.83
N SER A 16 3.33 -5.48 -1.98
CA SER A 16 2.45 -4.58 -1.23
C SER A 16 0.96 -4.84 -1.52
N LEU A 17 0.63 -5.11 -2.79
CA LEU A 17 -0.72 -5.47 -3.20
C LEU A 17 -1.13 -6.82 -2.60
N LEU A 18 -0.28 -7.85 -2.73
CA LEU A 18 -0.57 -9.19 -2.19
C LEU A 18 -0.78 -9.16 -0.66
N LEU A 19 0.05 -8.42 0.07
CA LEU A 19 -0.10 -8.26 1.53
C LEU A 19 -1.37 -7.47 1.89
N THR A 20 -1.73 -6.46 1.09
CA THR A 20 -2.98 -5.71 1.28
C THR A 20 -4.21 -6.58 1.00
N LEU A 21 -4.17 -7.44 -0.02
CA LEU A 21 -5.21 -8.42 -0.29
C LEU A 21 -5.31 -9.46 0.83
N GLY A 22 -4.16 -9.92 1.35
CA GLY A 22 -4.13 -10.80 2.53
C GLY A 22 -4.72 -10.12 3.78
N TRP A 23 -4.44 -8.82 3.98
CA TRP A 23 -5.08 -8.05 5.04
C TRP A 23 -6.60 -7.91 4.82
N ALA A 24 -7.05 -7.70 3.58
CA ALA A 24 -8.47 -7.69 3.26
C ALA A 24 -9.14 -9.04 3.54
N ALA A 25 -8.49 -10.16 3.18
CA ALA A 25 -8.97 -11.50 3.51
C ALA A 25 -9.09 -11.71 5.02
N VAL A 26 -8.11 -11.23 5.80
CA VAL A 26 -8.20 -11.21 7.27
C VAL A 26 -9.40 -10.40 7.75
N VAL A 27 -9.57 -9.18 7.24
CA VAL A 27 -10.68 -8.29 7.60
C VAL A 27 -12.02 -8.93 7.29
N LEU A 28 -12.15 -9.67 6.19
CA LEU A 28 -13.41 -10.31 5.77
C LEU A 28 -13.69 -11.61 6.53
N PHE A 29 -12.70 -12.51 6.63
CA PHE A 29 -12.95 -13.89 7.02
C PHE A 29 -12.41 -14.28 8.39
N ALA A 30 -11.43 -13.55 8.94
CA ALA A 30 -10.88 -13.92 10.24
C ALA A 30 -11.89 -13.64 11.37
N PRO A 31 -11.93 -14.49 12.40
CA PRO A 31 -12.68 -14.22 13.62
C PRO A 31 -12.24 -12.91 14.27
N ARG A 32 -13.18 -12.26 14.99
CA ARG A 32 -12.89 -11.03 15.69
C ARG A 32 -11.76 -11.26 16.72
N PRO A 33 -10.72 -10.42 16.72
CA PRO A 33 -9.67 -10.51 17.74
C PRO A 33 -10.24 -10.14 19.13
N SER A 34 -9.94 -10.96 20.14
CA SER A 34 -10.39 -10.77 21.53
C SER A 34 -9.49 -9.83 22.36
N ALA A 35 -8.18 -9.81 22.07
CA ALA A 35 -7.18 -9.03 22.81
C ALA A 35 -6.19 -8.25 21.91
N GLY A 36 -6.58 -8.00 20.65
CA GLY A 36 -5.72 -7.38 19.63
C GLY A 36 -5.36 -8.35 18.50
N LEU A 37 -4.55 -7.88 17.55
CA LEU A 37 -4.26 -8.66 16.34
C LEU A 37 -3.47 -9.94 16.67
N GLY A 38 -3.98 -11.08 16.21
CA GLY A 38 -3.24 -12.35 16.23
C GLY A 38 -2.04 -12.33 15.26
N GLY A 39 -1.17 -13.35 15.34
CA GLY A 39 0.08 -13.41 14.56
C GLY A 39 -0.11 -13.23 13.05
N MET A 40 -1.02 -14.00 12.44
CA MET A 40 -1.30 -13.90 11.00
C MET A 40 -1.91 -12.55 10.61
N GLN A 41 -2.82 -12.02 11.43
CA GLN A 41 -3.42 -10.69 11.21
C GLN A 41 -2.36 -9.60 11.24
N ARG A 42 -1.41 -9.71 12.18
CA ARG A 42 -0.30 -8.78 12.34
C ARG A 42 0.68 -8.86 11.18
N LEU A 43 0.98 -10.06 10.69
CA LEU A 43 1.85 -10.27 9.52
C LEU A 43 1.32 -9.51 8.30
N PHE A 44 0.06 -9.76 7.92
CA PHE A 44 -0.52 -9.11 6.74
C PHE A 44 -0.67 -7.60 6.92
N TYR A 45 -1.11 -7.14 8.10
CA TYR A 45 -1.23 -5.71 8.37
C TYR A 45 0.13 -5.00 8.33
N ILE A 46 1.11 -5.44 9.11
CA ILE A 46 2.43 -4.78 9.18
C ILE A 46 3.14 -4.91 7.83
N GLY A 47 3.07 -6.08 7.21
CA GLY A 47 3.62 -6.32 5.89
C GLY A 47 3.06 -5.36 4.85
N ALA A 48 1.73 -5.24 4.76
CA ALA A 48 1.09 -4.33 3.81
C ALA A 48 1.55 -2.88 4.03
N MET A 49 1.60 -2.43 5.28
CA MET A 49 2.01 -1.06 5.62
C MET A 49 3.48 -0.79 5.30
N ALA A 50 4.38 -1.68 5.73
CA ALA A 50 5.82 -1.52 5.55
C ALA A 50 6.22 -1.62 4.08
N VAL A 51 5.72 -2.64 3.36
CA VAL A 51 6.08 -2.87 1.96
C VAL A 51 5.50 -1.78 1.06
N THR A 52 4.29 -1.25 1.33
CA THR A 52 3.75 -0.09 0.60
C THR A 52 4.63 1.16 0.80
N GLY A 53 5.09 1.40 2.03
CA GLY A 53 6.04 2.48 2.30
C GLY A 53 7.36 2.32 1.54
N LEU A 54 7.94 1.11 1.54
CA LEU A 54 9.15 0.81 0.78
C LEU A 54 8.95 0.95 -0.73
N ALA A 55 7.80 0.53 -1.27
CA ALA A 55 7.42 0.73 -2.66
C ALA A 55 7.36 2.23 -2.99
N GLY A 56 6.75 3.05 -2.12
CA GLY A 56 6.71 4.51 -2.28
C GLY A 56 8.10 5.15 -2.33
N VAL A 57 8.97 4.82 -1.37
CA VAL A 57 10.34 5.36 -1.31
C VAL A 57 11.17 4.92 -2.51
N SER A 58 11.13 3.63 -2.87
CA SER A 58 11.86 3.13 -4.04
C SER A 58 11.37 3.76 -5.35
N GLY A 59 10.06 4.02 -5.46
CA GLY A 59 9.48 4.74 -6.60
C GLY A 59 10.02 6.17 -6.70
N LEU A 60 10.06 6.92 -5.59
CA LEU A 60 10.66 8.26 -5.56
C LEU A 60 12.13 8.25 -5.96
N VAL A 61 12.92 7.30 -5.43
CA VAL A 61 14.34 7.15 -5.77
C VAL A 61 14.51 6.91 -7.27
N LEU A 62 13.70 6.04 -7.87
CA LEU A 62 13.77 5.78 -9.32
C LEU A 62 13.49 7.03 -10.14
N VAL A 63 12.47 7.82 -9.77
CA VAL A 63 12.17 9.05 -10.49
C VAL A 63 13.29 10.08 -10.31
N ALA A 64 13.81 10.24 -9.09
CA ALA A 64 14.91 11.17 -8.84
C ALA A 64 16.19 10.80 -9.60
N LEU A 65 16.48 9.50 -9.75
CA LEU A 65 17.63 9.01 -10.52
C LEU A 65 17.44 9.12 -12.04
N ALA A 66 16.21 8.93 -12.52
CA ALA A 66 15.92 8.94 -13.97
C ALA A 66 15.60 10.34 -14.52
N MET A 67 15.03 11.22 -13.70
CA MET A 67 14.46 12.49 -14.14
C MET A 67 14.97 13.63 -13.25
N GLY A 68 15.94 14.40 -13.76
CA GLY A 68 16.60 15.49 -13.02
C GLY A 68 15.68 16.62 -12.54
N ALA A 69 14.45 16.73 -13.06
CA ALA A 69 13.44 17.72 -12.66
C ALA A 69 12.20 17.09 -11.99
N TRP A 70 12.37 15.97 -11.27
CA TRP A 70 11.27 15.19 -10.71
C TRP A 70 10.28 15.97 -9.81
N LEU A 71 10.73 17.04 -9.16
CA LEU A 71 9.86 17.91 -8.36
C LEU A 71 8.76 18.60 -9.18
N ALA A 72 9.02 18.87 -10.47
CA ALA A 72 8.06 19.48 -11.38
C ALA A 72 7.06 18.47 -11.97
N LEU A 73 7.29 17.17 -11.76
CA LEU A 73 6.40 16.11 -12.26
C LEU A 73 5.24 15.90 -11.30
N LEU A 74 4.03 15.69 -11.82
CA LEU A 74 2.85 15.48 -10.99
C LEU A 74 2.78 14.07 -10.39
N PHE A 75 3.18 13.05 -11.15
CA PHE A 75 2.96 11.65 -10.80
C PHE A 75 3.70 11.17 -9.53
N PRO A 76 4.91 11.64 -9.15
CA PRO A 76 5.55 11.24 -7.90
C PRO A 76 4.73 11.67 -6.68
N TRP A 77 4.13 12.85 -6.75
CA TRP A 77 3.27 13.39 -5.70
C TRP A 77 1.95 12.62 -5.59
N LEU A 78 1.34 12.26 -6.72
CA LEU A 78 0.16 11.39 -6.72
C LEU A 78 0.46 10.02 -6.11
N GLY A 79 1.62 9.44 -6.43
CA GLY A 79 2.09 8.20 -5.80
C GLY A 79 2.25 8.33 -4.29
N LEU A 80 2.84 9.43 -3.81
CA LEU A 80 2.97 9.72 -2.37
C LEU A 80 1.62 9.87 -1.67
N VAL A 81 0.66 10.57 -2.30
CA VAL A 81 -0.71 10.68 -1.78
C VAL A 81 -1.35 9.30 -1.67
N ALA A 82 -1.16 8.42 -2.67
CA ALA A 82 -1.68 7.06 -2.61
C ALA A 82 -1.05 6.25 -1.47
N VAL A 83 0.26 6.34 -1.27
CA VAL A 83 0.99 5.66 -0.17
C VAL A 83 0.53 6.18 1.20
N ALA A 84 0.44 7.50 1.37
CA ALA A 84 -0.04 8.10 2.62
C ALA A 84 -1.50 7.74 2.90
N GLY A 85 -2.36 7.84 1.89
CA GLY A 85 -3.77 7.46 1.97
C GLY A 85 -3.94 5.98 2.32
N HIS A 86 -3.13 5.09 1.73
CA HIS A 86 -3.11 3.67 2.07
C HIS A 86 -2.74 3.46 3.53
N GLY A 87 -1.75 4.19 4.04
CA GLY A 87 -1.36 4.15 5.44
C GLY A 87 -2.49 4.57 6.39
N PHE A 88 -3.15 5.70 6.12
CA PHE A 88 -4.28 6.17 6.92
C PHE A 88 -5.46 5.18 6.89
N ALA A 89 -5.80 4.68 5.70
CA ALA A 89 -6.86 3.70 5.52
C ALA A 89 -6.53 2.38 6.24
N GLY A 90 -5.28 1.92 6.21
CA GLY A 90 -4.83 0.74 6.93
C GLY A 90 -4.95 0.87 8.44
N VAL A 91 -4.50 2.00 9.00
CA VAL A 91 -4.64 2.27 10.44
C VAL A 91 -6.12 2.32 10.83
N ARG A 92 -6.97 2.96 10.02
CA ARG A 92 -8.42 3.02 10.25
C ARG A 92 -9.03 1.61 10.20
N SER A 93 -8.66 0.81 9.20
CA SER A 93 -9.12 -0.57 9.03
C SER A 93 -8.78 -1.41 10.25
N ARG A 94 -7.52 -1.38 10.70
CA ARG A 94 -7.06 -2.09 11.91
C ARG A 94 -7.83 -1.66 13.16
N LYS A 95 -7.95 -0.35 13.41
CA LYS A 95 -8.65 0.17 14.60
C LYS A 95 -10.12 -0.27 14.60
N ALA A 96 -10.79 -0.18 13.45
CA ALA A 96 -12.17 -0.61 13.30
C ALA A 96 -12.34 -2.11 13.52
N LEU A 97 -11.45 -2.94 12.98
CA LEU A 97 -11.49 -4.39 13.17
C LEU A 97 -11.37 -4.78 14.65
N VAL A 98 -10.43 -4.18 15.38
CA VAL A 98 -10.24 -4.41 16.82
C VAL A 98 -11.46 -3.94 17.62
N ALA A 99 -12.04 -2.79 17.25
CA ALA A 99 -13.27 -2.29 17.85
C ALA A 99 -14.52 -3.12 17.52
N GLY A 100 -14.42 -4.11 16.62
CA GLY A 100 -15.56 -4.91 16.16
C GLY A 100 -16.44 -4.24 15.11
N ASN A 101 -16.04 -3.07 14.61
CA ASN A 101 -16.76 -2.36 13.56
C ASN A 101 -16.34 -2.88 12.17
N LYS A 102 -16.91 -4.04 11.81
CA LYS A 102 -16.56 -4.79 10.58
C LYS A 102 -16.81 -3.96 9.32
N SER A 103 -17.94 -3.25 9.22
CA SER A 103 -18.28 -2.44 8.04
C SER A 103 -17.24 -1.35 7.79
N THR A 104 -16.84 -0.61 8.82
CA THR A 104 -15.80 0.42 8.72
C THR A 104 -14.44 -0.19 8.36
N ALA A 105 -14.11 -1.36 8.93
CA ALA A 105 -12.86 -2.06 8.61
C ALA A 105 -12.79 -2.47 7.14
N VAL A 106 -13.90 -2.97 6.58
CA VAL A 106 -14.04 -3.37 5.18
C VAL A 106 -13.95 -2.15 4.26
N VAL A 107 -14.72 -1.08 4.51
CA VAL A 107 -14.64 0.14 3.69
C VAL A 107 -13.22 0.69 3.65
N ALA A 108 -12.55 0.74 4.81
CA ALA A 108 -11.18 1.21 4.87
C ALA A 108 -10.19 0.31 4.10
N VAL A 109 -10.38 -1.02 4.12
CA VAL A 109 -9.52 -1.93 3.33
C VAL A 109 -9.78 -1.82 1.83
N VAL A 110 -11.03 -1.60 1.42
CA VAL A 110 -11.39 -1.32 0.03
C VAL A 110 -10.68 -0.05 -0.46
N VAL A 111 -10.66 1.01 0.36
CA VAL A 111 -9.91 2.23 0.04
C VAL A 111 -8.41 1.94 -0.12
N GLN A 112 -7.79 1.10 0.72
CA GLN A 112 -6.38 0.70 0.54
C GLN A 112 -6.15 0.05 -0.83
N ILE A 113 -7.01 -0.89 -1.22
CA ILE A 113 -6.89 -1.59 -2.50
C ILE A 113 -7.05 -0.61 -3.66
N LEU A 114 -8.08 0.25 -3.62
CA LEU A 114 -8.32 1.24 -4.68
C LEU A 114 -7.14 2.20 -4.85
N LEU A 115 -6.49 2.63 -3.77
CA LEU A 115 -5.31 3.48 -3.84
C LEU A 115 -4.11 2.78 -4.50
N LEU A 116 -3.87 1.50 -4.19
CA LEU A 116 -2.80 0.73 -4.85
C LEU A 116 -3.10 0.48 -6.33
N VAL A 117 -4.35 0.15 -6.67
CA VAL A 117 -4.77 -0.03 -8.06
C VAL A 117 -4.65 1.27 -8.85
N ALA A 118 -5.07 2.40 -8.27
CA ALA A 118 -4.90 3.72 -8.89
C ALA A 118 -3.44 4.09 -9.08
N ALA A 119 -2.58 3.84 -8.07
CA ALA A 119 -1.14 4.08 -8.18
C ALA A 119 -0.49 3.20 -9.25
N TYR A 120 -0.88 1.92 -9.33
CA TYR A 120 -0.42 1.01 -10.37
C TYR A 120 -0.88 1.45 -11.77
N GLY A 121 -2.15 1.80 -11.92
CA GLY A 121 -2.69 2.33 -13.17
C GLY A 121 -1.95 3.59 -13.62
N LEU A 122 -1.67 4.53 -12.71
CA LEU A 122 -0.87 5.71 -13.03
C LEU A 122 0.53 5.35 -13.58
N MET A 123 1.12 4.26 -13.10
CA MET A 123 2.42 3.79 -13.60
C MET A 123 2.36 3.18 -15.01
N THR A 124 1.21 2.66 -15.46
CA THR A 124 1.09 2.04 -16.79
C THR A 124 0.77 3.06 -17.89
N VAL A 125 0.13 4.19 -17.56
CA VAL A 125 -0.24 5.23 -18.53
C VAL A 125 0.69 6.44 -18.56
N LYS A 126 1.64 6.58 -17.62
CA LYS A 126 2.59 7.70 -17.67
C LYS A 126 3.52 7.59 -18.89
N PRO A 127 3.72 8.66 -19.68
CA PRO A 127 4.73 8.67 -20.73
C PRO A 127 6.12 8.67 -20.08
N PHE A 128 7.03 7.85 -20.63
CA PHE A 128 8.44 7.78 -20.21
C PHE A 128 9.23 8.96 -20.75
#